data_AF-A0A1T1HBT5-F1
#
_entry.id   AF-A0A1T1HBT5-F1
#
_cell.length_a   1.000
_cell.length_b   1.000
_cell.length_c   1.000
_cell.angle_alpha   90.00
_cell.angle_beta   90.00
_cell.angle_gamma   90.00
#
_symmetry.space_group_name_H-M   'P 1'
#
loop_
_entity.id
_entity.type
_entity.pdbx_description
1 polymer ?
#
loop_
_entity_poly.entity_id
_entity_poly.type
_entity_poly.pdbx_seq_one_letter_code
_entity_poly.pdbx_strand_id
1 'polypeptide(L)' 'MIHFTKKAQKIDMPEGLRINSLIGGLKMSEDHLDKLRQVGEELKVPVYRMNKCTHPISGRLWEKVLISSG' A
#
# COMPACT_ATOMS: atom_id res chain seq x y z
N MET A 1 14.22 10.50 -16.22
CA MET A 1 13.04 11.25 -15.76
C MET A 1 11.81 10.61 -16.38
N ILE A 2 10.96 9.91 -15.61
CA ILE A 2 9.76 9.26 -16.15
C ILE A 2 8.60 10.23 -15.97
N HIS A 3 8.10 10.77 -17.08
CA HIS A 3 6.92 11.63 -17.11
C HIS A 3 5.66 10.77 -17.09
N PHE A 4 4.94 10.76 -15.97
CA PHE A 4 3.61 10.19 -15.89
C PHE A 4 2.61 11.21 -16.46
N THR A 5 2.27 11.09 -17.74
CA THR A 5 1.38 12.01 -18.47
C THR A 5 -0.11 11.65 -18.36
N LYS A 6 -0.44 10.46 -17.86
CA LYS A 6 -1.83 9.99 -17.76
C LYS A 6 -2.28 9.88 -16.30
N LYS A 7 -3.34 10.62 -15.96
CA LYS A 7 -4.12 10.38 -14.73
C LYS A 7 -4.70 8.96 -14.78
N ALA A 8 -4.68 8.30 -13.63
CA ALA A 8 -5.03 6.89 -13.42
C ALA A 8 -6.09 6.37 -14.41
N GLN A 9 -5.65 5.51 -15.33
CA GLN A 9 -6.57 4.68 -16.12
C GLN A 9 -6.83 3.40 -15.33
N LYS A 10 -8.08 2.92 -15.32
CA LYS A 10 -8.43 1.61 -14.77
C LYS A 10 -7.78 0.58 -15.71
N ILE A 11 -6.63 0.04 -15.29
CA ILE A 11 -5.96 -1.03 -16.03
C ILE A 11 -6.60 -2.32 -15.54
N ASP A 12 -7.33 -3.01 -16.42
CA ASP A 12 -7.73 -4.38 -16.13
C ASP A 12 -6.47 -5.21 -15.90
N MET A 13 -6.42 -5.96 -14.80
CA MET A 13 -5.21 -6.65 -14.39
C MET A 13 -4.90 -7.75 -15.43
N PRO A 14 -3.75 -7.71 -16.12
CA PRO A 14 -3.43 -8.70 -17.14
C PRO A 14 -3.40 -10.11 -16.56
N GLU A 15 -3.73 -11.12 -17.36
CA GLU A 15 -3.60 -12.53 -16.95
C GLU A 15 -2.17 -12.82 -16.46
N GLY A 16 -2.07 -13.40 -15.26
CA GLY A 16 -0.79 -13.72 -14.61
C GLY A 16 -0.25 -12.65 -13.65
N LEU A 17 -0.78 -11.42 -13.66
CA LEU A 17 -0.46 -10.44 -12.61
C LEU A 17 -1.27 -10.74 -11.35
N ARG A 18 -0.58 -10.77 -10.20
CA ARG A 18 -1.19 -10.97 -8.89
C ARG A 18 -0.81 -9.81 -7.98
N ILE A 19 -1.80 -9.31 -7.22
CA ILE A 19 -1.51 -8.42 -6.09
C ILE A 19 -0.89 -9.29 -4.99
N ASN A 20 0.31 -8.93 -4.55
CA ASN A 20 1.00 -9.63 -3.46
C ASN A 20 0.84 -8.92 -2.11
N SER A 21 0.45 -7.64 -2.12
CA SER A 21 0.22 -6.84 -0.92
C SER A 21 -0.50 -5.53 -1.25
N LEU A 22 -1.22 -4.98 -0.28
CA LEU A 22 -1.76 -3.61 -0.32
C LEU A 22 -0.99 -2.71 0.63
N ILE A 23 -0.84 -1.42 0.29
CA ILE A 23 -0.08 -0.47 1.10
C ILE A 23 -0.87 0.82 1.28
N GLY A 24 -1.19 1.15 2.53
CA GLY A 24 -1.75 2.42 2.94
C GLY A 24 -0.67 3.50 2.98
N GLY A 25 -0.92 4.62 2.30
CA GLY A 25 -0.03 5.77 2.32
C GLY A 25 0.01 6.46 3.68
N LEU A 26 1.08 7.22 3.94
CA LEU A 26 1.33 7.89 5.23
C LEU A 26 0.15 8.73 5.75
N LYS A 27 -0.56 9.43 4.85
CA LYS A 27 -1.66 10.36 5.17
C LYS A 27 -3.05 9.74 4.95
N MET A 28 -3.14 8.42 4.82
CA MET A 28 -4.43 7.74 4.71
C MET A 28 -5.19 7.88 6.03
N SER A 29 -6.47 8.25 5.97
CA SER A 29 -7.33 8.26 7.16
C SER A 29 -7.61 6.83 7.63
N GLU A 30 -7.96 6.67 8.90
CA GLU A 30 -8.27 5.35 9.46
C GLU A 30 -9.45 4.68 8.74
N ASP A 31 -10.52 5.42 8.40
CA ASP A 31 -11.64 4.86 7.61
C ASP A 31 -11.21 4.29 6.24
N HIS A 32 -10.23 4.92 5.59
CA HIS A 32 -9.70 4.42 4.32
C HIS A 32 -8.75 3.23 4.55
N LEU A 33 -8.02 3.22 5.67
CA LEU A 33 -7.18 2.11 6.07
C LEU A 33 -8.01 0.87 6.41
N ASP A 34 -9.18 1.05 7.02
CA ASP A 34 -10.14 -0.02 7.31
C ASP A 34 -10.69 -0.64 6.04
N LYS A 35 -11.10 0.19 5.07
CA LYS A 35 -11.50 -0.29 3.74
C LYS A 35 -10.35 -1.05 3.06
N LEU A 36 -9.11 -0.56 3.18
CA LEU A 36 -7.95 -1.23 2.62
C LEU A 36 -7.70 -2.60 3.28
N ARG A 37 -7.91 -2.71 4.60
CA ARG A 37 -7.85 -3.98 5.34
C ARG A 37 -8.91 -4.97 4.84
N GLN A 38 -10.15 -4.53 4.69
CA GLN A 38 -11.24 -5.37 4.17
C GLN A 38 -10.93 -5.92 2.78
N VAL A 39 -10.42 -5.08 1.87
CA VAL A 39 -10.00 -5.54 0.54
C VAL A 39 -8.82 -6.50 0.62
N GLY A 40 -7.87 -6.28 1.54
CA GLY A 40 -6.75 -7.18 1.78
C GLY A 40 -7.20 -8.57 2.21
N GLU A 41 -8.18 -8.65 3.11
CA GLU A 41 -8.80 -9.90 3.56
C GLU A 41 -9.52 -10.63 2.44
N GLU A 42 -10.35 -9.92 1.68
CA GLU A 42 -11.09 -10.49 0.54
C GLU A 42 -10.13 -11.08 -0.51
N LEU A 43 -9.04 -10.37 -0.81
CA LEU A 43 -8.02 -10.81 -1.75
C LEU A 43 -7.01 -11.80 -1.14
N LYS A 44 -7.06 -12.05 0.17
CA LYS A 44 -6.10 -12.87 0.94
C LYS A 44 -4.65 -12.41 0.77
N VAL A 45 -4.43 -11.09 0.81
CA VAL A 45 -3.11 -10.46 0.67
C VAL A 45 -2.78 -9.60 1.90
N PRO A 46 -1.51 -9.55 2.32
CA PRO A 46 -1.10 -8.72 3.45
C PRO A 46 -1.27 -7.22 3.17
N VAL A 47 -1.67 -6.47 4.20
CA VAL A 47 -1.81 -5.02 4.15
C VAL A 47 -0.72 -4.37 5.01
N TYR A 48 -0.09 -3.33 4.47
CA TYR A 48 0.97 -2.58 5.15
C TYR A 48 0.60 -1.10 5.28
N ARG A 49 1.19 -0.41 6.24
CA ARG A 49 1.18 1.05 6.37
C ARG A 49 2.58 1.60 6.15
N MET A 50 2.68 2.68 5.39
CA MET A 50 3.93 3.45 5.28
C MET A 50 4.08 4.37 6.48
N ASN A 51 5.13 4.16 7.26
CA ASN A 51 5.47 4.98 8.42
C ASN A 51 6.77 5.75 8.17
N LYS A 52 6.85 6.98 8.71
CA LYS A 52 8.10 7.74 8.72
C LYS A 52 9.02 7.14 9.77
N CYS A 53 10.25 6.82 9.39
CA CYS A 53 11.25 6.41 10.38
C CYS A 53 11.54 7.58 11.31
N THR A 54 11.34 7.39 12.61
CA THR A 54 11.70 8.40 13.64
C THR A 54 13.21 8.50 13.80
N HIS A 55 13.92 7.40 13.57
CA HIS A 55 15.38 7.31 13.57
C HIS A 55 15.82 6.58 12.30
N PRO A 56 16.22 7.29 11.23
CA PRO A 56 16.59 6.68 9.96
C PRO A 56 17.93 5.94 10.09
N ILE A 57 17.88 4.67 10.50
CA ILE A 57 19.02 3.76 10.41
C ILE A 57 19.23 3.48 8.92
N SER A 58 20.46 3.64 8.42
CA SER A 58 20.85 3.42 7.01
C SER A 58 20.25 4.38 5.95
N GLY A 59 19.81 5.58 6.35
CA GLY A 59 19.28 6.58 5.41
C GLY A 59 17.88 6.28 4.85
N ARG A 60 17.20 5.25 5.38
CA ARG A 60 15.80 4.98 5.03
C ARG A 60 14.88 5.92 5.79
N LEU A 61 14.15 6.75 5.05
CA LEU A 61 13.19 7.72 5.60
C LEU A 61 11.82 7.09 5.92
N TRP A 62 11.55 5.91 5.35
CA TRP A 62 10.26 5.25 5.43
C TRP A 62 10.40 3.75 5.62
N GLU A 63 9.46 3.17 6.35
CA GLU A 63 9.30 1.73 6.50
C GLU A 63 7.86 1.30 6.23
N LYS A 64 7.71 0.08 5.72
CA LYS A 64 6.41 -0.57 5.61
C LYS A 64 6.19 -1.42 6.86
N VAL A 65 5.10 -1.17 7.57
CA VAL A 65 4.72 -1.93 8.78
C VAL A 65 3.50 -2.76 8.45
N LEU A 66 3.56 -4.08 8.71
CA LEU A 66 2.41 -4.95 8.52
C LEU A 66 1.33 -4.55 9.51
N ILE A 67 0.12 -4.35 9.01
CA ILE A 67 -1.07 -4.07 9.82
C ILE A 67 -1.98 -5.29 9.67
N SER A 68 -1.90 -6.19 10.66
CA SER A 68 -2.72 -7.40 10.70
C SER A 68 -4.21 -7.05 10.76
N SER A 69 -5.01 -7.84 10.05
CA SER A 69 -6.44 -8.00 10.31
C SER A 69 -6.63 -8.37 11.79
N GLY A 70 -7.31 -7.51 12.54
CA GLY A 70 -7.67 -7.75 13.94
C GLY A 70 -8.96 -8.54 14.05
#